data_AF-A0A7M1QYL9-F1
#
_entry.id   AF-A0A7M1QYL9-F1
#
_cell.length_a   1.000
_cell.length_b   1.000
_cell.length_c   1.000
_cell.angle_alpha   90.00
_cell.angle_beta   90.00
_cell.angle_gamma   90.00
#
_symmetry.space_group_name_H-M   'P 1'
#
loop_
_entity.id
_entity.type
_entity.pdbx_description
1 polymer ?
#
loop_
_entity_poly.entity_id
_entity_poly.type
_entity_poly.pdbx_seq_one_letter_code
_entity_poly.pdbx_strand_id
1 'polypeptide(L)'
;MAFLDLMRQLFNAVPHDVHDPSVVERAASLRERLSDDPNDVASFEQLAALINGAAVDRQPVDPLTSTDSSEGPDPDLILWALSEKIGGDSRAWYPLIQLARLAQAEDPQAARRYLETAADREDTGIALATGIRLLREAGQNEAAIELGLGRWNPDEQSTEVAMELVESALEAKKTPSARRFVEMLKEAGAGAELVDRLSVRIATVEEGK
;
A
#
# COMPACT_ATOMS: atom_id res chain seq x y z
N MET A 1 -20.17 4.32 12.67
CA MET A 1 -20.22 5.72 12.19
C MET A 1 -19.95 5.75 10.70
N ALA A 2 -20.57 6.64 9.93
CA ALA A 2 -20.30 6.71 8.49
C ALA A 2 -18.97 7.45 8.24
N PHE A 3 -18.20 7.04 7.23
CA PHE A 3 -16.94 7.70 6.83
C PHE A 3 -17.10 9.22 6.64
N LEU A 4 -18.22 9.67 6.09
CA LEU A 4 -18.51 11.09 5.92
C LEU A 4 -18.71 11.83 7.25
N ASP A 5 -19.15 11.14 8.31
CA ASP A 5 -19.24 11.74 9.64
C ASP A 5 -17.85 11.94 10.23
N LEU A 6 -16.93 10.98 10.02
CA LEU A 6 -15.52 11.12 10.42
C LEU A 6 -14.82 12.24 9.66
N MET A 7 -15.06 12.36 8.34
CA MET A 7 -14.53 13.46 7.54
C MET A 7 -15.09 14.82 7.99
N ARG A 8 -16.40 14.91 8.26
CA ARG A 8 -17.00 16.14 8.80
C ARG A 8 -16.41 16.49 10.17
N GLN A 9 -16.22 15.51 11.05
CA GLN A 9 -15.57 15.72 12.35
C GLN A 9 -14.11 16.17 12.18
N LEU A 10 -13.36 15.57 11.25
CA LEU A 10 -11.98 15.93 10.93
C LEU A 10 -11.87 17.40 10.52
N PHE A 11 -12.71 17.85 9.58
CA PHE A 11 -12.71 19.23 9.07
C PHE A 11 -13.26 20.23 10.09
N ASN A 12 -14.28 19.86 10.87
CA ASN A 12 -14.83 20.73 11.90
C ASN A 12 -13.86 20.97 13.07
N ALA A 13 -12.86 20.11 13.24
CA ALA A 13 -11.82 20.25 14.26
C ALA A 13 -10.67 21.20 13.87
N VAL A 14 -10.69 21.78 12.66
CA VAL A 14 -9.71 22.78 12.19
C VAL A 14 -10.20 24.20 12.53
N PRO A 15 -9.40 25.07 13.18
CA PRO A 15 -9.84 26.41 13.58
C PRO A 15 -10.26 27.28 12.39
N HIS A 16 -11.29 28.11 12.59
CA HIS A 16 -11.99 28.89 11.57
C HIS A 16 -11.12 29.83 10.73
N ASP A 17 -10.78 29.41 9.51
CA ASP A 17 -10.81 30.24 8.28
C ASP A 17 -10.92 29.42 6.97
N VAL A 18 -11.04 28.07 7.06
CA VAL A 18 -11.10 27.16 5.90
C VAL A 18 -12.35 26.26 5.99
N HIS A 19 -13.52 26.85 6.20
CA HIS A 19 -14.76 26.20 5.75
C HIS A 19 -14.85 26.36 4.25
N ASP A 20 -14.01 25.66 3.51
CA ASP A 20 -14.17 25.58 2.07
C ASP A 20 -15.11 24.40 1.77
N PRO A 21 -16.42 24.64 1.54
CA PRO A 21 -17.35 23.59 1.12
C PRO A 21 -16.84 22.81 -0.10
N SER A 22 -15.93 23.40 -0.89
CA SER A 22 -15.27 22.74 -2.01
C SER A 22 -14.48 21.49 -1.59
N VAL A 23 -13.91 21.44 -0.38
CA VAL A 23 -13.11 20.29 0.07
C VAL A 23 -14.02 19.09 0.39
N VAL A 24 -15.15 19.32 1.04
CA VAL A 24 -16.13 18.27 1.33
C VAL A 24 -16.79 17.76 0.04
N GLU A 25 -17.12 18.66 -0.88
CA GLU A 25 -17.63 18.31 -2.21
C GLU A 25 -16.61 17.53 -3.03
N ARG A 26 -15.33 17.95 -3.00
CA ARG A 26 -14.23 17.23 -3.64
C ARG A 26 -14.04 15.83 -3.05
N ALA A 27 -14.04 15.71 -1.72
CA ALA A 27 -13.95 14.41 -1.05
C ALA A 27 -15.13 13.49 -1.40
N ALA A 28 -16.34 14.05 -1.52
CA ALA A 28 -17.52 13.29 -1.97
C ALA A 28 -17.37 12.80 -3.41
N SER A 29 -16.89 13.65 -4.33
CA SER A 29 -16.65 13.29 -5.73
C SER A 29 -15.55 12.22 -5.89
N LEU A 30 -14.45 12.33 -5.13
CA LEU A 30 -13.40 11.30 -5.12
C LEU A 30 -13.94 9.96 -4.62
N ARG A 31 -14.82 9.97 -3.61
CA ARG A 31 -15.46 8.75 -3.10
C ARG A 31 -16.45 8.14 -4.11
N GLU A 32 -17.15 8.96 -4.87
CA GLU A 32 -18.00 8.48 -5.96
C GLU A 32 -17.16 7.76 -7.02
N ARG A 33 -16.04 8.35 -7.45
CA ARG A 33 -15.09 7.68 -8.36
C ARG A 33 -14.58 6.34 -7.80
N LEU A 34 -14.26 6.29 -6.51
CA LEU A 34 -13.84 5.06 -5.83
C LEU A 34 -14.97 4.02 -5.65
N SER A 35 -16.23 4.45 -5.75
CA SER A 35 -17.36 3.52 -5.78
C SER A 35 -17.49 2.86 -7.16
N ASP A 36 -17.20 3.60 -8.23
CA ASP A 36 -17.19 3.08 -9.60
C ASP A 36 -15.97 2.16 -9.84
N ASP A 37 -14.78 2.64 -9.50
CA ASP A 37 -13.52 1.91 -9.54
C ASP A 37 -12.79 1.97 -8.18
N PRO A 38 -12.88 0.90 -7.36
CA PRO A 38 -12.22 0.85 -6.06
C PRO A 38 -10.69 0.85 -6.15
N ASN A 39 -10.13 0.69 -7.35
CA ASN A 39 -8.70 0.68 -7.61
C ASN A 39 -8.22 1.95 -8.33
N ASP A 40 -9.03 3.02 -8.38
CA ASP A 40 -8.58 4.34 -8.85
C ASP A 40 -7.58 4.94 -7.84
N VAL A 41 -6.31 4.55 -8.01
CA VAL A 41 -5.18 4.96 -7.17
C VAL A 41 -5.11 6.48 -7.06
N ALA A 42 -5.31 7.20 -8.16
CA ALA A 42 -5.21 8.66 -8.19
C ALA A 42 -6.32 9.32 -7.35
N SER A 43 -7.53 8.76 -7.35
CA SER A 43 -8.62 9.25 -6.49
C SER A 43 -8.38 8.92 -5.03
N PHE A 44 -7.87 7.73 -4.74
CA PHE A 44 -7.57 7.30 -3.38
C PHE A 44 -6.47 8.17 -2.76
N GLU A 45 -5.34 8.33 -3.44
CA GLU A 45 -4.20 9.13 -2.97
C GLU A 45 -4.60 10.60 -2.76
N GLN A 46 -5.44 11.16 -3.63
CA GLN A 46 -5.99 12.51 -3.42
C GLN A 46 -6.86 12.60 -2.17
N LEU A 47 -7.67 11.59 -1.89
CA LEU A 47 -8.52 11.58 -0.69
C LEU A 47 -7.67 11.42 0.57
N ALA A 48 -6.64 10.56 0.54
CA ALA A 48 -5.66 10.44 1.62
C ALA A 48 -4.90 11.76 1.87
N ALA A 49 -4.52 12.47 0.80
CA ALA A 49 -3.88 13.78 0.92
C ALA A 49 -4.78 14.83 1.57
N LEU A 50 -6.09 14.82 1.27
CA LEU A 50 -7.06 15.71 1.95
C LEU A 50 -7.17 15.38 3.45
N ILE A 51 -7.19 14.09 3.80
CA ILE A 51 -7.24 13.63 5.20
C ILE A 51 -5.99 14.10 5.96
N ASN A 52 -4.81 13.89 5.38
CA ASN A 52 -3.53 14.27 5.99
C ASN A 52 -3.34 15.79 6.06
N GLY A 53 -3.76 16.53 5.03
CA GLY A 53 -3.70 18.00 5.04
C GLY A 53 -4.53 18.60 6.17
N ALA A 54 -5.76 18.11 6.37
CA ALA A 54 -6.63 18.56 7.45
C ALA A 54 -6.06 18.28 8.85
N ALA A 55 -5.18 17.29 8.99
CA ALA A 55 -4.50 17.00 10.24
C ALA A 55 -3.37 18.00 10.53
N VAL A 56 -2.61 18.39 9.50
CA VAL A 56 -1.50 19.34 9.60
C VAL A 56 -1.99 20.75 9.92
N ASP A 57 -3.15 21.14 9.37
CA ASP A 57 -3.74 22.46 9.60
C ASP A 57 -4.32 22.65 11.02
N ARG A 58 -4.31 21.60 11.86
CA ARG A 58 -4.68 21.71 13.27
C ARG A 58 -3.57 22.42 14.04
N GLN A 59 -3.83 23.65 14.51
CA GLN A 59 -2.93 24.31 15.45
C GLN A 59 -2.86 23.52 16.77
N PRO A 60 -1.66 23.36 17.37
CA PRO A 60 -1.54 22.81 18.71
C PRO A 60 -2.29 23.71 19.69
N VAL A 61 -3.32 23.17 20.32
CA VAL A 61 -4.09 23.86 21.37
C VAL A 61 -3.19 24.03 22.60
N ASP A 62 -3.17 25.23 23.20
CA ASP A 62 -2.37 25.49 24.39
C ASP A 62 -2.82 24.56 25.56
N PRO A 63 -1.92 23.68 26.05
CA PRO A 63 -2.24 22.65 27.04
C PRO A 63 -2.67 23.22 28.40
N LEU A 64 -2.45 24.51 28.66
CA LEU A 64 -2.87 25.18 29.90
C LEU A 64 -4.24 25.86 29.80
N THR A 65 -4.83 25.94 28.60
CA THR A 65 -6.14 26.58 28.38
C THR A 65 -7.20 25.65 27.80
N SER A 66 -6.83 24.43 27.39
CA SER A 66 -7.78 23.46 26.87
C SER A 66 -8.59 22.80 27.99
N THR A 67 -9.90 23.05 28.03
CA THR A 67 -10.87 22.26 28.82
C THR A 67 -11.41 21.04 28.06
N ASP A 68 -11.12 20.93 26.76
CA ASP A 68 -11.66 19.90 25.89
C ASP A 68 -10.53 19.07 25.28
N SER A 69 -10.52 17.78 25.62
CA SER A 69 -9.70 16.75 24.96
C SER A 69 -10.25 16.42 23.56
N SER A 70 -10.52 17.42 22.71
CA SER A 70 -10.89 17.16 21.33
C SER A 70 -9.65 17.15 20.44
N GLU A 71 -8.76 16.18 20.69
CA GLU A 71 -7.90 15.70 19.62
C GLU A 71 -8.86 15.18 18.54
N GLY A 72 -8.97 15.91 17.43
CA GLY A 72 -9.81 15.47 16.33
C GLY A 72 -9.37 14.08 15.84
N PRO A 73 -10.22 13.35 15.11
CA PRO A 73 -9.94 11.96 14.74
C PRO A 73 -8.56 11.81 14.07
N ASP A 74 -7.87 10.73 14.43
CA ASP A 74 -6.57 10.33 13.90
C ASP A 74 -6.67 10.11 12.37
N PRO A 75 -5.83 10.78 11.55
CA PRO A 75 -5.80 10.59 10.11
C PRO A 75 -5.68 9.12 9.69
N ASP A 76 -4.86 8.34 10.40
CA ASP A 76 -4.64 6.94 10.09
C ASP A 76 -5.89 6.12 10.39
N LEU A 77 -6.66 6.47 11.43
CA LEU A 77 -7.96 5.85 11.73
C LEU A 77 -9.00 6.17 10.65
N ILE A 78 -8.99 7.39 10.10
CA ILE A 78 -9.90 7.77 9.00
C ILE A 78 -9.52 7.03 7.72
N LEU A 79 -8.22 6.96 7.42
CA LEU A 79 -7.69 6.23 6.27
C LEU A 79 -7.97 4.74 6.38
N TRP A 80 -7.87 4.17 7.59
CA TRP A 80 -8.27 2.80 7.89
C TRP A 80 -9.75 2.59 7.57
N ALA A 81 -10.64 3.41 8.14
CA ALA A 81 -12.09 3.29 7.94
C ALA A 81 -12.49 3.45 6.45
N LEU A 82 -11.82 4.34 5.72
CA LEU A 82 -11.97 4.48 4.27
C LEU A 82 -11.57 3.20 3.54
N SER A 83 -10.38 2.68 3.86
CA SER A 83 -9.80 1.51 3.22
C SER A 83 -10.63 0.26 3.49
N GLU A 84 -11.12 0.06 4.73
CA GLU A 84 -12.05 -1.04 5.07
C GLU A 84 -13.36 -0.93 4.29
N LYS A 85 -13.92 0.28 4.20
CA LYS A 85 -15.19 0.49 3.51
C LYS A 85 -15.10 0.14 2.02
N ILE A 86 -14.02 0.54 1.34
CA ILE A 86 -13.81 0.27 -0.09
C ILE A 86 -13.30 -1.18 -0.29
N GLY A 87 -12.43 -1.67 0.60
CA GLY A 87 -11.84 -3.01 0.55
C GLY A 87 -12.87 -4.16 0.66
N GLY A 88 -14.08 -3.86 1.13
CA GLY A 88 -15.22 -4.78 1.08
C GLY A 88 -15.72 -5.13 -0.33
N ASP A 89 -15.41 -4.33 -1.35
CA ASP A 89 -15.70 -4.67 -2.75
C ASP A 89 -14.76 -5.79 -3.21
N SER A 90 -15.30 -6.84 -3.84
CA SER A 90 -14.52 -8.00 -4.29
C SER A 90 -13.48 -7.65 -5.37
N ARG A 91 -13.64 -6.52 -6.06
CA ARG A 91 -12.69 -6.01 -7.07
C ARG A 91 -11.54 -5.22 -6.44
N ALA A 92 -11.67 -4.81 -5.18
CA ALA A 92 -10.74 -3.90 -4.53
C ALA A 92 -9.45 -4.63 -4.13
N TRP A 93 -8.33 -4.30 -4.76
CA TRP A 93 -7.00 -4.74 -4.33
C TRP A 93 -6.21 -3.58 -3.71
N TYR A 94 -6.31 -2.37 -4.26
CA TYR A 94 -5.50 -1.25 -3.80
C TYR A 94 -5.84 -0.78 -2.37
N PRO A 95 -7.12 -0.69 -1.95
CA PRO A 95 -7.47 -0.41 -0.56
C PRO A 95 -6.94 -1.46 0.43
N LEU A 96 -6.83 -2.73 0.01
CA LEU A 96 -6.23 -3.77 0.84
C LEU A 96 -4.73 -3.57 1.03
N ILE A 97 -4.02 -3.08 -0.01
CA ILE A 97 -2.61 -2.64 0.13
C ILE A 97 -2.51 -1.52 1.17
N GLN A 98 -3.45 -0.57 1.20
CA GLN A 98 -3.44 0.51 2.20
C GLN A 98 -3.72 0.00 3.61
N LEU A 99 -4.66 -0.92 3.78
CA LEU A 99 -4.87 -1.60 5.07
C LEU A 99 -3.62 -2.36 5.52
N ALA A 100 -2.90 -2.99 4.60
CA ALA A 100 -1.65 -3.66 4.93
C ALA A 100 -0.58 -2.66 5.41
N ARG A 101 -0.45 -1.50 4.76
CA ARG A 101 0.49 -0.43 5.20
C ARG A 101 0.18 0.04 6.61
N LEU A 102 -1.08 0.33 6.89
CA LEU A 102 -1.53 0.81 8.21
C LEU A 102 -1.36 -0.27 9.29
N ALA A 103 -1.68 -1.53 8.97
CA ALA A 103 -1.58 -2.64 9.91
C ALA A 103 -0.14 -3.08 10.20
N GLN A 104 0.83 -2.72 9.34
CA GLN A 104 2.18 -3.31 9.33
C GLN A 104 2.90 -3.22 10.68
N ALA A 105 2.74 -2.11 11.41
CA ALA A 105 3.41 -1.87 12.68
C ALA A 105 2.73 -2.58 13.86
N GLU A 106 1.40 -2.68 13.84
CA GLU A 106 0.60 -3.14 14.99
C GLU A 106 0.14 -4.61 14.85
N ASP A 107 -0.24 -5.01 13.64
CA ASP A 107 -0.65 -6.38 13.31
C ASP A 107 -0.06 -6.83 11.95
N PRO A 108 1.22 -7.27 11.93
CA PRO A 108 1.85 -7.82 10.74
C PRO A 108 1.10 -9.01 10.12
N GLN A 109 0.34 -9.77 10.91
CA GLN A 109 -0.42 -10.90 10.42
C GLN A 109 -1.67 -10.44 9.66
N ALA A 110 -2.36 -9.40 10.15
CA ALA A 110 -3.41 -8.74 9.38
C ALA A 110 -2.86 -8.14 8.09
N ALA A 111 -1.72 -7.46 8.15
CA ALA A 111 -1.08 -6.90 6.96
C ALA A 111 -0.86 -7.97 5.88
N ARG A 112 -0.28 -9.12 6.26
CA ARG A 112 -0.10 -10.26 5.34
C ARG A 112 -1.41 -10.75 4.73
N ARG A 113 -2.46 -10.94 5.53
CA ARG A 113 -3.78 -11.40 5.02
C ARG A 113 -4.37 -10.42 4.00
N TYR A 114 -4.21 -9.11 4.24
CA TYR A 114 -4.66 -8.11 3.28
C TYR A 114 -3.88 -8.17 1.98
N LEU A 115 -2.55 -8.34 2.04
CA LEU A 115 -1.70 -8.48 0.85
C LEU A 115 -2.00 -9.75 0.05
N GLU A 116 -2.23 -10.87 0.73
CA GLU A 116 -2.66 -12.12 0.09
C GLU A 116 -3.98 -11.93 -0.65
N THR A 117 -4.96 -11.32 0.01
CA THR A 117 -6.27 -11.04 -0.60
C THR A 117 -6.15 -10.05 -1.76
N ALA A 118 -5.26 -9.05 -1.67
CA ALA A 118 -5.01 -8.10 -2.75
C ALA A 118 -4.41 -8.78 -3.98
N ALA A 119 -3.42 -9.64 -3.78
CA ALA A 119 -2.79 -10.42 -4.84
C ALA A 119 -3.77 -11.40 -5.50
N ASP A 120 -4.69 -11.99 -4.72
CA ASP A 120 -5.71 -12.92 -5.24
C ASP A 120 -6.82 -12.21 -6.05
N ARG A 121 -6.94 -10.87 -5.95
CA ARG A 121 -7.96 -10.07 -6.66
C ARG A 121 -7.44 -9.37 -7.92
N GLU A 122 -6.13 -9.40 -8.15
CA GLU A 122 -5.47 -8.60 -9.19
C GLU A 122 -4.51 -9.48 -9.98
N ASP A 123 -4.91 -9.81 -11.21
CA ASP A 123 -4.28 -10.88 -11.98
C ASP A 123 -3.02 -10.43 -12.73
N THR A 124 -2.79 -9.13 -12.94
CA THR A 124 -1.62 -8.64 -13.70
C THR A 124 -0.33 -8.73 -12.89
N GLY A 125 -0.42 -8.93 -11.58
CA GLY A 125 0.71 -9.04 -10.67
C GLY A 125 1.20 -7.70 -10.11
N ILE A 126 0.53 -6.58 -10.40
CA ILE A 126 0.84 -5.26 -9.82
C ILE A 126 0.57 -5.28 -8.31
N ALA A 127 -0.55 -5.85 -7.86
CA ALA A 127 -0.84 -5.95 -6.42
C ALA A 127 0.16 -6.86 -5.72
N LEU A 128 0.52 -7.98 -6.36
CA LEU A 128 1.52 -8.92 -5.86
C LEU A 128 2.89 -8.25 -5.72
N ALA A 129 3.39 -7.57 -6.78
CA ALA A 129 4.66 -6.84 -6.73
C ALA A 129 4.65 -5.76 -5.63
N THR A 130 3.56 -5.01 -5.52
CA THR A 130 3.39 -3.97 -4.50
C THR A 130 3.42 -4.56 -3.09
N GLY A 131 2.75 -5.69 -2.86
CA GLY A 131 2.76 -6.39 -1.57
C GLY A 131 4.13 -6.96 -1.19
N ILE A 132 4.86 -7.54 -2.15
CA ILE A 132 6.23 -8.03 -1.94
C ILE A 132 7.16 -6.87 -1.56
N ARG A 133 7.07 -5.74 -2.28
CA ARG A 133 7.84 -4.53 -1.95
C ARG A 133 7.56 -4.04 -0.54
N LEU A 134 6.29 -3.96 -0.15
CA LEU A 134 5.89 -3.50 1.18
C LEU A 134 6.48 -4.38 2.29
N LEU A 135 6.39 -5.71 2.14
CA LEU A 135 6.99 -6.64 3.10
C LEU A 135 8.51 -6.52 3.13
N ARG A 136 9.16 -6.35 1.98
CA ARG A 136 10.62 -6.14 1.86
C ARG A 136 11.06 -4.87 2.60
N GLU A 137 10.40 -3.75 2.32
CA GLU A 137 10.69 -2.45 2.97
C GLU A 137 10.46 -2.49 4.49
N ALA A 138 9.55 -3.34 4.97
CA ALA A 138 9.35 -3.62 6.38
C ALA A 138 10.35 -4.63 6.99
N GLY A 139 11.34 -5.09 6.23
CA GLY A 139 12.34 -6.07 6.64
C GLY A 139 11.82 -7.52 6.72
N GLN A 140 10.60 -7.79 6.26
CA GLN A 140 9.96 -9.11 6.28
C GLN A 140 10.26 -9.89 5.00
N ASN A 141 11.54 -10.02 4.67
CA ASN A 141 12.01 -10.57 3.39
C ASN A 141 11.56 -12.01 3.15
N GLU A 142 11.45 -12.83 4.20
CA GLU A 142 10.94 -14.20 4.05
C GLU A 142 9.45 -14.22 3.72
N ALA A 143 8.65 -13.39 4.40
CA ALA A 143 7.23 -13.26 4.10
C ALA A 143 6.99 -12.69 2.70
N ALA A 144 7.84 -11.76 2.25
CA ALA A 144 7.81 -11.23 0.88
C ALA A 144 8.02 -12.34 -0.16
N ILE A 145 9.01 -13.22 0.06
CA ILE A 145 9.27 -14.37 -0.81
C ILE A 145 8.09 -15.36 -0.76
N GLU A 146 7.57 -15.68 0.43
CA GLU A 146 6.42 -16.59 0.61
C GLU A 146 5.18 -16.10 -0.12
N LEU A 147 4.90 -14.79 -0.09
CA LEU A 147 3.75 -14.20 -0.77
C LEU A 147 3.78 -14.49 -2.27
N GLY A 148 4.96 -14.42 -2.90
CA GLY A 148 5.13 -14.67 -4.33
C GLY A 148 5.23 -16.14 -4.74
N LEU A 149 5.81 -17.03 -3.91
CA LEU A 149 6.11 -18.43 -4.27
C LEU A 149 4.89 -19.27 -4.68
N GLY A 150 3.68 -18.88 -4.27
CA GLY A 150 2.44 -19.57 -4.63
C GLY A 150 1.55 -18.82 -5.63
N ARG A 151 1.92 -17.59 -6.01
CA ARG A 151 1.04 -16.67 -6.74
C ARG A 151 1.64 -16.10 -8.00
N TRP A 152 2.97 -16.10 -8.10
CA TRP A 152 3.64 -15.54 -9.27
C TRP A 152 3.52 -16.48 -10.47
N ASN A 153 2.87 -16.00 -11.53
CA ASN A 153 2.87 -16.62 -12.85
C ASN A 153 3.73 -15.79 -13.82
N PRO A 154 4.98 -16.21 -14.12
CA PRO A 154 5.90 -15.42 -14.93
C PRO A 154 5.46 -15.25 -16.40
N ASP A 155 4.59 -16.13 -16.90
CA ASP A 155 4.09 -16.07 -18.29
C ASP A 155 2.98 -15.02 -18.48
N GLU A 156 2.25 -14.70 -17.41
CA GLU A 156 1.05 -13.86 -17.47
C GLU A 156 1.21 -12.53 -16.71
N GLN A 157 2.09 -12.49 -15.71
CA GLN A 157 2.20 -11.36 -14.79
C GLN A 157 3.38 -10.45 -15.09
N SER A 158 3.29 -9.23 -14.57
CA SER A 158 4.32 -8.20 -14.66
C SER A 158 5.68 -8.72 -14.19
N THR A 159 6.73 -8.37 -14.95
CA THR A 159 8.12 -8.67 -14.58
C THR A 159 8.55 -7.96 -13.29
N GLU A 160 7.80 -6.96 -12.83
CA GLU A 160 8.02 -6.27 -11.55
C GLU A 160 7.91 -7.24 -10.37
N VAL A 161 7.07 -8.27 -10.44
CA VAL A 161 6.99 -9.32 -9.40
C VAL A 161 8.34 -10.02 -9.25
N ALA A 162 8.96 -10.38 -10.36
CA ALA A 162 10.28 -11.02 -10.39
C ALA A 162 11.36 -10.11 -9.80
N MET A 163 11.31 -8.81 -10.14
CA MET A 163 12.26 -7.82 -9.63
C MET A 163 12.20 -7.73 -8.10
N GLU A 164 10.99 -7.61 -7.53
CA GLU A 164 10.83 -7.54 -6.08
C GLU A 164 11.21 -8.86 -5.40
N LEU A 165 10.88 -10.02 -5.98
CA LEU A 165 11.28 -11.33 -5.47
C LEU A 165 12.81 -11.51 -5.43
N VAL A 166 13.51 -11.04 -6.45
CA VAL A 166 14.98 -11.07 -6.51
C VAL A 166 15.56 -10.18 -5.41
N GLU A 167 15.11 -8.93 -5.26
CA GLU A 167 15.61 -8.05 -4.20
C GLU A 167 15.28 -8.60 -2.80
N SER A 168 14.07 -9.11 -2.56
CA SER A 168 13.70 -9.76 -1.29
C SER A 168 14.60 -10.96 -0.98
N ALA A 169 14.90 -11.79 -1.97
CA ALA A 169 15.81 -12.93 -1.81
C ALA A 169 17.26 -12.49 -1.52
N LEU A 170 17.74 -11.44 -2.17
CA LEU A 170 19.07 -10.88 -1.92
C LEU A 170 19.18 -10.29 -0.51
N GLU A 171 18.19 -9.53 -0.06
CA GLU A 171 18.14 -8.98 1.30
C GLU A 171 18.00 -10.08 2.37
N ALA A 172 17.27 -11.16 2.08
CA ALA A 172 17.22 -12.37 2.91
C ALA A 172 18.50 -13.23 2.85
N LYS A 173 19.52 -12.83 2.06
CA LYS A 173 20.73 -13.61 1.78
C LYS A 173 20.47 -14.99 1.15
N LYS A 174 19.31 -15.18 0.52
CA LYS A 174 18.88 -16.39 -0.20
C LYS A 174 19.23 -16.30 -1.69
N THR A 175 20.52 -16.15 -1.99
CA THR A 175 20.99 -16.03 -3.37
C THR A 175 20.54 -17.18 -4.31
N PRO A 176 20.49 -18.45 -3.87
CA PRO A 176 19.93 -19.52 -4.70
C PRO A 176 18.47 -19.28 -5.15
N SER A 177 17.64 -18.72 -4.26
CA SER A 177 16.26 -18.35 -4.60
C SER A 177 16.23 -17.21 -5.61
N ALA A 178 17.08 -16.18 -5.44
CA ALA A 178 17.19 -15.07 -6.38
C ALA A 178 17.55 -15.57 -7.80
N ARG A 179 18.52 -16.48 -7.91
CA ARG A 179 18.89 -17.11 -9.19
C ARG A 179 17.72 -17.87 -9.80
N ARG A 180 16.99 -18.64 -8.98
CA ARG A 180 15.82 -19.40 -9.46
C ARG A 180 14.73 -18.48 -10.02
N PHE A 181 14.47 -17.32 -9.42
CA PHE A 181 13.51 -16.36 -9.95
C PHE A 181 13.95 -15.79 -11.31
N VAL A 182 15.24 -15.49 -11.49
CA VAL A 182 15.78 -15.05 -12.79
C VAL A 182 15.67 -16.16 -13.85
N GLU A 183 15.90 -17.42 -13.47
CA GLU A 183 15.71 -18.57 -14.36
C GLU A 183 14.25 -18.69 -14.81
N MET A 184 13.29 -18.61 -13.88
CA MET A 184 11.85 -18.64 -14.21
C MET A 184 11.47 -17.50 -15.16
N LEU A 185 11.99 -16.30 -14.92
CA LEU A 185 11.77 -15.14 -15.77
C LEU A 185 12.34 -15.34 -17.19
N LYS A 186 13.51 -15.99 -17.30
CA LYS A 186 14.12 -16.37 -18.57
C LYS A 186 13.32 -17.45 -19.30
N GLU A 187 12.84 -18.46 -18.58
CA GLU A 187 12.00 -19.55 -19.10
C GLU A 187 10.69 -19.00 -19.68
N ALA A 188 10.10 -17.98 -19.05
CA ALA A 188 8.92 -17.26 -19.53
C ALA A 188 9.19 -16.28 -20.69
N GLY A 189 10.43 -16.21 -21.19
CA GLY A 189 10.77 -15.41 -22.36
C GLY A 189 10.90 -13.90 -22.11
N ALA A 190 11.16 -13.48 -20.87
CA ALA A 190 11.43 -12.08 -20.58
C ALA A 190 12.64 -11.55 -21.35
N GLY A 191 12.65 -10.23 -21.59
CA GLY A 191 13.70 -9.57 -22.35
C GLY A 191 15.11 -9.80 -21.77
N ALA A 192 16.07 -10.11 -22.64
CA ALA A 192 17.45 -10.42 -22.26
C ALA A 192 18.10 -9.33 -21.39
N GLU A 193 17.82 -8.05 -21.67
CA GLU A 193 18.33 -6.92 -20.89
C GLU A 193 17.91 -6.98 -19.41
N LEU A 194 16.66 -7.37 -19.13
CA LEU A 194 16.17 -7.50 -17.76
C LEU A 194 16.84 -8.66 -17.04
N VAL A 195 16.93 -9.82 -17.70
CA VAL A 195 17.58 -11.03 -17.17
C VAL A 195 19.05 -10.75 -16.85
N ASP A 196 19.77 -10.08 -17.75
CA ASP A 196 21.17 -9.70 -17.57
C ASP A 196 21.33 -8.73 -16.41
N ARG A 197 20.48 -7.70 -16.33
CA ARG A 197 20.51 -6.72 -15.22
C ARG A 197 20.34 -7.38 -13.86
N LEU A 198 19.37 -8.29 -13.72
CA LEU A 198 19.13 -9.01 -12.47
C LEU A 198 20.28 -9.99 -12.15
N SER A 199 20.85 -10.63 -13.17
CA SER A 199 22.00 -11.52 -13.00
C SER A 199 23.24 -10.78 -12.50
N VAL A 200 23.53 -9.60 -13.07
CA VAL A 200 24.61 -8.71 -12.61
C VAL A 200 24.37 -8.27 -11.18
N ARG A 201 23.14 -7.87 -10.85
CA ARG A 201 22.76 -7.46 -9.49
C ARG A 201 23.03 -8.55 -8.46
N ILE A 202 22.69 -9.80 -8.78
CA ILE A 202 22.98 -10.96 -7.93
C ILE A 202 24.49 -11.13 -7.72
N ALA A 203 25.28 -11.09 -8.79
CA ALA A 203 26.73 -11.25 -8.72
C ALA A 203 27.40 -10.16 -7.88
N THR A 204 26.99 -8.89 -8.03
CA THR A 204 27.52 -7.77 -7.23
C THR A 204 27.30 -7.97 -5.73
N VAL A 205 26.14 -8.50 -5.33
CA VAL A 205 25.84 -8.77 -3.91
C VAL A 205 26.64 -9.97 -3.37
N GLU A 206 27.00 -10.93 -4.22
CA GLU A 206 27.86 -12.06 -3.83
C GLU A 206 29.32 -11.63 -3.62
N GLU A 207 29.86 -10.78 -4.50
CA GLU A 207 31.24 -10.30 -4.43
C GLU A 207 31.50 -9.31 -3.28
N GLY A 208 30.45 -8.62 -2.82
CA GLY A 208 30.53 -7.67 -1.70
C GLY A 208 30.35 -8.28 -0.30
N LYS A 209 30.20 -9.61 -0.19
CA LYS A 209 30.13 -10.35 1.08
C LYS A 209 31.49 -10.85 1.52
#